data_AF-W7WVX0-F1
#
_entry.id   AF-W7WVX0-F1
#
_cell.length_a   1.000
_cell.length_b   1.000
_cell.length_c   1.000
_cell.angle_alpha   90.00
_cell.angle_beta   90.00
_cell.angle_gamma   90.00
#
_symmetry.space_group_name_H-M   'P 1'
#
loop_
_entity.id
_entity.type
_entity.pdbx_description
1 polymer ?
#
loop_
_entity_poly.entity_id
_entity_poly.type
_entity_poly.pdbx_seq_one_letter_code
_entity_poly.pdbx_strand_id
1 'polypeptide(L)'
;MIGSVPHFRVFGAIASRYPQLKRSFYFWLFQMDIAERWVAANDLAFLEQLWRDWSPGHEPAAEMAHVKACLRDPAHLHAALGYYRDFFAPQRFGTPAWADEHAAVLGRPVPQPTLYLHGNDDGCIALDAAAAEAMLGQLGPGSEVDRIDGVGHFFWVERPDAINDRVLRFLQTH
;
A
#
# COMPACT_ATOMS: atom_id res chain seq x y z
N MET A 1 1.21 2.24 14.48
CA MET A 1 0.47 1.28 13.62
C MET A 1 0.92 1.50 12.19
N ILE A 2 1.24 0.43 11.47
CA ILE A 2 1.53 0.42 10.03
C ILE A 2 0.51 -0.51 9.39
N GLY A 3 0.06 -0.26 8.16
CA GLY A 3 -0.92 -1.14 7.52
C GLY A 3 -0.82 -1.18 6.01
N SER A 4 -1.37 -2.25 5.43
CA SER A 4 -1.54 -2.53 4.00
C SER A 4 -0.26 -2.68 3.17
N VAL A 5 0.76 -1.85 3.39
CA VAL A 5 2.06 -1.94 2.73
C VAL A 5 3.07 -2.59 3.68
N PRO A 6 3.57 -3.81 3.39
CA PRO A 6 4.53 -4.49 4.23
C PRO A 6 5.88 -3.76 4.27
N HIS A 7 6.68 -4.07 5.29
CA HIS A 7 8.08 -3.64 5.37
C HIS A 7 8.84 -3.95 4.07
N PHE A 8 9.77 -3.07 3.65
CA PHE A 8 10.41 -3.12 2.34
C PHE A 8 11.03 -4.50 1.99
N ARG A 9 11.64 -5.18 2.98
CA ARG A 9 12.19 -6.53 2.78
C ARG A 9 11.11 -7.59 2.48
N VAL A 10 9.95 -7.48 3.12
CA VAL A 10 8.81 -8.38 2.90
C VAL A 10 8.18 -8.06 1.54
N PHE A 11 7.95 -6.77 1.26
CA PHE A 11 7.41 -6.33 -0.02
C PHE A 11 8.31 -6.74 -1.19
N GLY A 12 9.63 -6.58 -1.06
CA GLY A 12 10.59 -7.00 -2.10
C GLY A 12 10.54 -8.49 -2.43
N ALA A 13 10.22 -9.35 -1.45
CA ALA A 13 10.09 -10.80 -1.64
C ALA A 13 8.76 -11.21 -2.34
N ILE A 14 7.74 -10.34 -2.32
CA ILE A 14 6.44 -10.58 -2.97
C ILE A 14 6.29 -9.81 -4.29
N ALA A 15 6.94 -8.66 -4.45
CA ALA A 15 6.71 -7.73 -5.56
C ALA A 15 7.03 -8.32 -6.94
N SER A 16 7.99 -9.25 -7.00
CA SER A 16 8.37 -9.93 -8.25
C SER A 16 7.49 -11.13 -8.61
N ARG A 17 6.58 -11.56 -7.72
CA ARG A 17 5.67 -12.68 -7.99
C ARG A 17 4.67 -12.26 -9.07
N TYR A 18 4.43 -13.15 -10.04
CA TYR A 18 3.55 -12.85 -11.18
C TYR A 18 2.17 -12.28 -10.80
N PRO A 19 1.43 -12.84 -9.81
CA PRO A 19 0.16 -12.25 -9.39
C PRO A 19 0.30 -10.84 -8.82
N GLN A 20 1.39 -10.56 -8.08
CA GLN A 20 1.64 -9.25 -7.51
C GLN A 20 2.03 -8.22 -8.59
N LEU A 21 2.81 -8.61 -9.60
CA LEU A 21 3.11 -7.75 -10.76
C LEU A 21 1.83 -7.28 -11.47
N LYS A 22 0.79 -8.13 -11.55
CA LYS A 22 -0.52 -7.77 -12.09
C LYS A 22 -1.26 -6.78 -11.21
N ARG A 23 -1.27 -6.98 -9.89
CA ARG A 23 -1.88 -6.04 -8.92
C ARG A 23 -1.19 -4.68 -8.94
N SER A 24 0.13 -4.69 -9.13
CA SER A 24 0.97 -3.50 -9.21
C SER A 24 1.08 -2.91 -10.62
N PHE A 25 0.19 -3.25 -11.56
CA PHE A 25 0.30 -2.79 -12.97
C PHE A 25 0.42 -1.26 -13.09
N TYR A 26 -0.24 -0.55 -12.17
CA TYR A 26 -0.29 0.90 -12.15
C TYR A 26 1.07 1.54 -11.83
N PHE A 27 1.98 0.84 -11.12
CA PHE A 27 3.36 1.30 -10.94
C PHE A 27 4.05 1.51 -12.30
N TRP A 28 3.84 0.57 -13.21
CA TRP A 28 4.43 0.58 -14.55
C TRP A 28 3.71 1.58 -15.46
N LEU A 29 2.39 1.68 -15.34
CA LEU A 29 1.59 2.64 -16.07
C LEU A 29 2.03 4.08 -15.78
N PHE A 30 2.22 4.42 -14.50
CA PHE A 30 2.53 5.78 -14.06
C PHE A 30 3.91 6.30 -14.48
N GLN A 31 4.75 5.42 -15.05
CA GLN A 31 6.02 5.81 -15.67
C GLN A 31 5.83 6.50 -17.04
N MET A 32 4.66 6.35 -17.67
CA MET A 32 4.41 6.86 -19.01
C MET A 32 3.91 8.32 -18.95
N ASP A 33 4.39 9.17 -19.87
CA ASP A 33 3.93 10.57 -19.99
C ASP A 33 2.41 10.69 -20.18
N ILE A 34 1.78 9.63 -20.70
CA ILE A 34 0.34 9.57 -20.95
C ILE A 34 -0.49 9.36 -19.68
N ALA A 35 0.12 8.90 -18.60
CA ALA A 35 -0.57 8.39 -17.42
C ALA A 35 -1.44 9.47 -16.77
N GLU A 36 -0.93 10.68 -16.58
CA GLU A 36 -1.68 11.78 -15.95
C GLU A 36 -2.95 12.10 -16.73
N ARG A 37 -2.89 12.07 -18.07
CA ARG A 37 -4.07 12.29 -18.91
C ARG A 37 -5.10 11.17 -18.76
N TRP A 38 -4.66 9.91 -18.70
CA TRP A 38 -5.57 8.78 -18.55
C TRP A 38 -6.19 8.70 -17.16
N VAL A 39 -5.40 8.98 -16.12
CA VAL A 39 -5.89 9.00 -14.74
C VAL A 39 -6.88 10.14 -14.54
N ALA A 40 -6.60 11.34 -15.07
CA ALA A 40 -7.49 12.50 -14.97
C ALA A 40 -8.80 12.37 -15.77
N ALA A 41 -8.85 11.47 -16.76
CA ALA A 41 -10.00 11.35 -17.64
C ALA A 41 -11.28 10.91 -16.90
N ASN A 42 -12.44 11.32 -17.44
CA ASN A 42 -13.76 10.92 -16.96
C ASN A 42 -13.94 11.16 -15.45
N ASP A 43 -13.50 12.34 -14.97
CA ASP A 43 -13.56 12.69 -13.55
C ASP A 43 -12.88 11.67 -12.64
N LEU A 44 -11.64 11.29 -12.98
CA LEU A 44 -10.82 10.34 -12.21
C LEU A 44 -11.44 8.94 -12.09
N ALA A 45 -12.27 8.52 -13.06
CA ALA A 45 -12.89 7.18 -13.07
C ALA A 45 -11.88 6.03 -12.98
N PHE A 46 -10.63 6.24 -13.44
CA PHE A 46 -9.55 5.28 -13.26
C PHE A 46 -9.29 4.94 -11.79
N LEU A 47 -9.29 5.95 -10.91
CA LEU A 47 -9.05 5.76 -9.48
C LEU A 47 -10.21 5.04 -8.79
N GLU A 48 -11.44 5.22 -9.27
CA GLU A 48 -12.59 4.44 -8.78
C GLU A 48 -12.45 2.96 -9.07
N GLN A 49 -12.07 2.60 -10.29
CA GLN A 49 -11.87 1.20 -10.67
C GLN A 49 -10.69 0.60 -9.89
N LEU A 50 -9.59 1.36 -9.78
CA LEU A 50 -8.42 0.92 -9.01
C LEU A 50 -8.76 0.72 -7.53
N TRP A 51 -9.59 1.59 -6.93
CA TRP A 51 -10.07 1.40 -5.57
C TRP A 51 -10.88 0.11 -5.41
N ARG A 52 -11.82 -0.16 -6.33
CA ARG A 52 -12.64 -1.39 -6.30
C ARG A 52 -11.78 -2.65 -6.44
N ASP A 53 -10.71 -2.59 -7.24
CA ASP A 53 -9.74 -3.68 -7.34
C ASP A 53 -8.99 -3.87 -6.01
N TRP A 54 -8.61 -2.79 -5.33
CA TRP A 54 -7.85 -2.84 -4.08
C TRP A 54 -8.69 -3.23 -2.87
N SER A 55 -9.97 -2.84 -2.85
CA SER A 55 -10.92 -3.12 -1.76
C SER A 55 -12.21 -3.73 -2.29
N PRO A 56 -12.17 -5.01 -2.71
CA PRO A 56 -13.33 -5.68 -3.29
C PRO A 56 -14.50 -5.72 -2.31
N GLY A 57 -15.68 -5.33 -2.78
CA GLY A 57 -16.91 -5.33 -1.96
C GLY A 57 -17.13 -4.06 -1.14
N HIS A 58 -16.23 -3.07 -1.22
CA HIS A 58 -16.43 -1.75 -0.61
C HIS A 58 -16.60 -0.66 -1.68
N GLU A 59 -17.75 0.01 -1.69
CA GLU A 59 -18.01 1.15 -2.57
C GLU A 59 -17.52 2.45 -1.92
N PRO A 60 -16.52 3.15 -2.50
CA PRO A 60 -15.88 4.30 -1.87
C PRO A 60 -16.67 5.59 -2.05
N ALA A 61 -17.95 5.65 -1.68
CA ALA A 61 -18.79 6.78 -2.04
C ALA A 61 -18.30 8.12 -1.45
N ALA A 62 -18.13 8.20 -0.13
CA ALA A 62 -17.66 9.43 0.53
C ALA A 62 -16.15 9.62 0.33
N GLU A 63 -15.41 8.52 0.38
CA GLU A 63 -13.96 8.44 0.26
C GLU A 63 -13.51 8.95 -1.12
N MET A 64 -14.16 8.48 -2.18
CA MET A 64 -13.84 8.90 -3.54
C MET A 64 -14.13 10.38 -3.76
N ALA A 65 -15.19 10.94 -3.15
CA ALA A 65 -15.43 12.37 -3.22
C ALA A 65 -14.26 13.18 -2.66
N HIS A 66 -13.67 12.74 -1.54
CA HIS A 66 -12.47 13.35 -0.96
C HIS A 66 -11.24 13.14 -1.85
N VAL A 67 -11.01 11.92 -2.35
CA VAL A 67 -9.91 11.61 -3.27
C VAL A 67 -9.97 12.51 -4.51
N LYS A 68 -11.14 12.63 -5.13
CA LYS A 68 -11.34 13.49 -6.31
C LYS A 68 -11.15 14.97 -6.00
N ALA A 69 -11.66 15.44 -4.87
CA ALA A 69 -11.44 16.83 -4.45
C ALA A 69 -9.95 17.16 -4.31
N CYS A 70 -9.15 16.22 -3.79
CA CYS A 70 -7.70 16.39 -3.67
C CYS A 70 -6.97 16.29 -5.02
N LEU A 71 -7.30 15.30 -5.86
CA LEU A 71 -6.50 14.94 -7.04
C LEU A 71 -6.98 15.57 -8.36
N ARG A 72 -8.07 16.35 -8.36
CA ARG A 72 -8.49 17.11 -9.55
C ARG A 72 -7.50 18.21 -9.93
N ASP A 73 -6.76 18.75 -8.96
CA ASP A 73 -5.68 19.69 -9.26
C ASP A 73 -4.55 18.94 -9.97
N PRO A 74 -4.15 19.33 -11.19
CA PRO A 74 -3.07 18.68 -11.93
C PRO A 74 -1.75 18.63 -11.16
N ALA A 75 -1.43 19.64 -10.34
CA ALA A 75 -0.21 19.64 -9.54
C ALA A 75 -0.25 18.57 -8.44
N HIS A 76 -1.41 18.37 -7.83
CA HIS A 76 -1.60 17.30 -6.84
C HIS A 76 -1.55 15.91 -7.49
N LEU A 77 -2.20 15.74 -8.66
CA LEU A 77 -2.13 14.48 -9.39
C LEU A 77 -0.70 14.17 -9.83
N HIS A 78 0.02 15.17 -10.34
CA HIS A 78 1.43 15.03 -10.71
C HIS A 78 2.29 14.59 -9.52
N ALA A 79 2.10 15.20 -8.34
CA ALA A 79 2.81 14.81 -7.12
C ALA A 79 2.47 13.38 -6.68
N ALA A 80 1.18 12.99 -6.73
CA ALA A 80 0.73 11.66 -6.35
C ALA A 80 1.32 10.57 -7.25
N LEU A 81 1.39 10.80 -8.57
CA LEU A 81 2.01 9.86 -9.51
C LEU A 81 3.55 9.91 -9.45
N GLY A 82 4.11 11.07 -9.08
CA GLY A 82 5.56 11.32 -9.00
C GLY A 82 6.30 10.35 -8.09
N TYR A 83 5.71 9.99 -6.94
CA TYR A 83 6.30 9.01 -6.03
C TYR A 83 6.59 7.67 -6.72
N TYR A 84 5.72 7.21 -7.63
CA TYR A 84 5.97 5.97 -8.38
C TYR A 84 7.09 6.13 -9.40
N ARG A 85 7.23 7.30 -10.01
CA ARG A 85 8.32 7.59 -10.94
C ARG A 85 9.66 7.63 -10.24
N ASP A 86 9.70 8.22 -9.05
CA ASP A 86 10.93 8.30 -8.25
C ASP A 86 11.33 6.91 -7.73
N PHE A 87 10.38 6.15 -7.19
CA PHE A 87 10.66 4.85 -6.59
C PHE A 87 10.92 3.74 -7.62
N PHE A 88 10.19 3.74 -8.74
CA PHE A 88 10.21 2.68 -9.76
C PHE A 88 10.77 3.15 -11.12
N ALA A 89 11.61 4.19 -11.13
CA ALA A 89 12.25 4.69 -12.36
C ALA A 89 12.89 3.52 -13.15
N PRO A 90 12.48 3.25 -14.41
CA PRO A 90 12.86 2.03 -15.14
C PRO A 90 14.37 1.80 -15.27
N GLN A 91 15.16 2.88 -15.35
CA GLN A 91 16.60 2.82 -15.51
C GLN A 91 17.35 2.57 -14.18
N ARG A 92 16.67 2.72 -13.03
CA ARG A 92 17.28 2.58 -11.70
C ARG A 92 16.73 1.38 -10.92
N PHE A 93 15.43 1.11 -11.04
CA PHE A 93 14.76 0.07 -10.27
C PHE A 93 15.44 -1.29 -10.43
N GLY A 94 15.84 -1.92 -9.32
CA GLY A 94 16.54 -3.20 -9.31
C GLY A 94 18.05 -3.15 -9.55
N THR A 95 18.64 -1.98 -9.83
CA THR A 95 20.10 -1.83 -9.86
C THR A 95 20.71 -1.94 -8.45
N PRO A 96 22.00 -2.33 -8.31
CA PRO A 96 22.66 -2.37 -7.00
C PRO A 96 22.60 -1.02 -6.26
N ALA A 97 22.85 0.10 -6.95
CA ALA A 97 22.81 1.43 -6.35
C ALA A 97 21.42 1.77 -5.79
N TRP A 98 20.36 1.43 -6.53
CA TRP A 98 18.98 1.58 -6.04
C TRP A 98 18.72 0.67 -4.83
N ALA A 99 19.11 -0.60 -4.90
CA ALA A 99 18.90 -1.55 -3.82
C ALA A 99 19.61 -1.10 -2.53
N ASP A 100 20.85 -0.62 -2.63
CA ASP A 100 21.65 -0.15 -1.49
C ASP A 100 21.04 1.12 -0.86
N GLU A 101 20.62 2.09 -1.68
CA GLU A 101 19.96 3.32 -1.22
C GLU A 101 18.68 3.00 -0.44
N HIS A 102 17.81 2.16 -1.00
CA HIS A 102 16.54 1.80 -0.36
C HIS A 102 16.73 0.88 0.84
N ALA A 103 17.69 -0.05 0.81
CA ALA A 103 17.99 -0.90 1.97
C ALA A 103 18.53 -0.09 3.15
N ALA A 104 19.32 0.96 2.90
CA ALA A 104 19.87 1.82 3.95
C ALA A 104 18.79 2.58 4.73
N VAL A 105 17.68 2.94 4.08
CA VAL A 105 16.60 3.75 4.65
C VAL A 105 15.39 2.90 5.05
N LEU A 106 14.88 2.07 4.14
CA LEU A 106 13.63 1.33 4.29
C LEU A 106 13.84 -0.14 4.66
N GLY A 107 15.08 -0.64 4.54
CA GLY A 107 15.42 -2.04 4.81
C GLY A 107 15.78 -2.35 6.26
N ARG A 108 15.76 -1.36 7.17
CA ARG A 108 16.10 -1.55 8.58
C ARG A 108 14.85 -2.00 9.36
N PRO A 109 14.95 -3.04 10.21
CA PRO A 109 13.85 -3.43 11.08
C PRO A 109 13.33 -2.26 11.91
N VAL A 110 12.04 -2.25 12.19
CA VAL A 110 11.39 -1.23 13.02
C VAL A 110 11.65 -1.58 14.48
N PRO A 111 12.41 -0.77 15.25
CA PRO A 111 12.81 -1.16 16.60
C PRO A 111 11.70 -1.01 17.65
N GLN A 112 10.68 -0.20 17.39
CA GLN A 112 9.58 0.04 18.32
C GLN A 112 8.51 -1.06 18.25
N PRO A 113 7.79 -1.34 19.35
CA PRO A 113 6.58 -2.14 19.32
C PRO A 113 5.60 -1.59 18.27
N THR A 114 5.21 -2.44 17.33
CA THR A 114 4.42 -2.05 16.17
C THR A 114 3.27 -3.03 15.95
N LEU A 115 2.05 -2.50 15.92
CA LEU A 115 0.92 -3.20 15.35
C LEU A 115 0.92 -3.03 13.83
N TYR A 116 1.02 -4.14 13.10
CA TYR A 116 0.81 -4.21 11.66
C TYR A 116 -0.52 -4.88 11.33
N LEU A 117 -1.34 -4.22 10.51
CA LEU A 117 -2.66 -4.69 10.10
C LEU A 117 -2.75 -4.83 8.58
N HIS A 118 -3.40 -5.89 8.10
CA HIS A 118 -3.55 -6.13 6.66
C HIS A 118 -4.88 -6.80 6.33
N GLY A 119 -5.57 -6.36 5.29
CA GLY A 119 -6.81 -6.99 4.83
C GLY A 119 -6.55 -8.30 4.07
N ASN A 120 -7.31 -9.34 4.35
CA ASN A 120 -7.15 -10.62 3.65
C ASN A 120 -7.62 -10.58 2.19
N ASP A 121 -8.50 -9.65 1.88
CA ASP A 121 -9.02 -9.43 0.54
C ASP A 121 -8.29 -8.27 -0.17
N ASP A 122 -7.12 -7.86 0.34
CA ASP A 122 -6.31 -6.79 -0.25
C ASP A 122 -5.92 -7.16 -1.69
N GLY A 123 -6.53 -6.45 -2.64
CA GLY A 123 -6.26 -6.60 -4.07
C GLY A 123 -5.09 -5.76 -4.59
N CYS A 124 -4.54 -4.87 -3.76
CA CYS A 124 -3.34 -4.09 -4.06
C CYS A 124 -2.06 -4.89 -3.74
N ILE A 125 -1.94 -5.41 -2.52
CA ILE A 125 -0.77 -6.17 -2.06
C ILE A 125 -1.24 -7.46 -1.39
N ALA A 126 -0.75 -8.61 -1.85
CA ALA A 126 -1.06 -9.88 -1.20
C ALA A 126 -0.14 -10.11 0.00
N LEU A 127 -0.71 -10.44 1.16
CA LEU A 127 0.04 -10.93 2.31
C LEU A 127 -0.44 -12.31 2.73
N ASP A 128 0.28 -13.35 2.29
CA ASP A 128 0.05 -14.71 2.76
C ASP A 128 0.58 -14.92 4.20
N ALA A 129 0.33 -16.09 4.78
CA ALA A 129 0.73 -16.39 6.16
C ALA A 129 2.26 -16.33 6.36
N ALA A 130 3.03 -16.79 5.37
CA ALA A 130 4.48 -16.75 5.43
C ALA A 130 5.02 -15.31 5.35
N ALA A 131 4.40 -14.47 4.52
CA ALA A 131 4.72 -13.05 4.44
C ALA A 131 4.34 -12.29 5.73
N ALA A 132 3.25 -12.68 6.39
CA ALA A 132 2.86 -12.13 7.68
C ALA A 132 3.85 -12.50 8.81
N GLU A 133 4.33 -13.75 8.82
CA GLU A 133 5.40 -14.17 9.74
C GLU A 133 6.71 -13.42 9.46
N ALA A 134 7.08 -13.30 8.18
CA ALA A 134 8.25 -12.51 7.77
C ALA A 134 8.11 -11.04 8.18
N MET A 135 6.91 -10.48 8.09
CA MET A 135 6.59 -9.12 8.57
C MET A 135 6.83 -8.99 10.06
N LEU A 136 6.34 -9.93 10.88
CA LEU A 136 6.58 -9.91 12.33
C LEU A 136 8.08 -9.92 12.64
N GLY A 137 8.87 -10.69 11.89
CA GLY A 137 10.33 -10.72 12.01
C GLY A 137 11.06 -9.41 11.63
N GLN A 138 10.37 -8.43 11.04
CA GLN A 138 10.92 -7.08 10.78
C GLN A 138 10.56 -6.06 11.87
N LEU A 139 9.79 -6.46 12.88
CA LEU A 139 9.26 -5.57 13.90
C LEU A 139 9.91 -5.82 15.27
N GLY A 140 9.87 -4.80 16.12
CA GLY A 140 10.48 -4.82 17.44
C GLY A 140 9.75 -5.74 18.42
N PRO A 141 10.35 -6.08 19.57
CA PRO A 141 9.69 -6.87 20.61
C PRO A 141 8.35 -6.26 21.04
N GLY A 142 7.34 -7.10 21.28
CA GLY A 142 5.98 -6.66 21.59
C GLY A 142 5.14 -6.28 20.36
N SER A 143 5.68 -6.40 19.15
CA SER A 143 4.91 -6.18 17.92
C SER A 143 3.91 -7.29 17.63
N GLU A 144 2.87 -6.94 16.89
CA GLU A 144 1.78 -7.83 16.51
C GLU A 144 1.48 -7.67 15.02
N VAL A 145 1.16 -8.77 14.34
CA VAL A 145 0.76 -8.79 12.93
C VAL A 145 -0.59 -9.48 12.84
N ASP A 146 -1.61 -8.72 12.43
CA ASP A 146 -2.95 -9.25 12.23
C ASP A 146 -3.40 -9.13 10.78
N ARG A 147 -4.09 -10.18 10.35
CA ARG A 147 -4.77 -10.25 9.06
C ARG A 147 -6.27 -10.23 9.31
N ILE A 148 -6.97 -9.32 8.63
CA ILE A 148 -8.39 -9.04 8.90
C ILE A 148 -9.22 -9.60 7.76
N ASP A 149 -10.14 -10.51 8.08
CA ASP A 149 -11.06 -11.11 7.12
C ASP A 149 -12.13 -10.12 6.63
N GLY A 150 -12.51 -10.22 5.36
CA GLY A 150 -13.63 -9.49 4.78
C GLY A 150 -13.35 -8.01 4.53
N VAL A 151 -12.08 -7.62 4.45
CA VAL A 151 -11.65 -6.26 4.12
C VAL A 151 -10.44 -6.28 3.19
N GLY A 152 -10.36 -5.26 2.33
CA GLY A 152 -9.27 -5.09 1.38
C GLY A 152 -8.18 -4.14 1.85
N HIS A 153 -7.61 -3.41 0.89
CA HIS A 153 -6.46 -2.54 1.12
C HIS A 153 -6.76 -1.38 2.06
N PHE A 154 -7.99 -0.85 2.03
CA PHE A 154 -8.41 0.29 2.84
C PHE A 154 -9.20 -0.16 4.08
N PHE A 155 -8.75 -1.24 4.72
CA PHE A 155 -9.43 -1.89 5.85
C PHE A 155 -9.87 -0.93 6.98
N TRP A 156 -9.14 0.17 7.19
CA TRP A 156 -9.48 1.18 8.20
C TRP A 156 -10.70 2.03 7.84
N VAL A 157 -11.00 2.20 6.55
CA VAL A 157 -12.26 2.84 6.10
C VAL A 157 -13.38 1.82 6.00
N GLU A 158 -13.06 0.58 5.66
CA GLU A 158 -14.05 -0.49 5.51
C GLU A 158 -14.65 -0.92 6.86
N ARG A 159 -13.84 -0.95 7.93
CA ARG A 159 -14.25 -1.41 9.28
C ARG A 159 -13.70 -0.50 10.40
N PRO A 160 -13.96 0.82 10.38
CA PRO A 160 -13.30 1.80 11.24
C PRO A 160 -13.39 1.46 12.73
N ASP A 161 -14.57 1.06 13.22
CA ASP A 161 -14.76 0.75 14.65
C ASP A 161 -13.90 -0.44 15.10
N ALA A 162 -13.89 -1.53 14.33
CA ALA A 162 -13.12 -2.73 14.67
C ALA A 162 -11.60 -2.47 14.64
N ILE A 163 -11.15 -1.64 13.71
CA ILE A 163 -9.74 -1.27 13.57
C ILE A 163 -9.32 -0.32 14.69
N ASN A 164 -10.16 0.67 15.01
CA ASN A 164 -9.91 1.57 16.13
C ASN A 164 -9.83 0.80 17.45
N ASP A 165 -10.77 -0.11 17.71
CA ASP A 165 -10.74 -0.97 18.89
C ASP A 165 -9.46 -1.81 18.95
N ARG A 166 -9.01 -2.34 17.81
CA ARG A 166 -7.78 -3.13 17.71
C ARG A 166 -6.54 -2.30 18.01
N VAL A 167 -6.47 -1.08 17.49
CA VAL A 167 -5.39 -0.13 17.75
C VAL A 167 -5.38 0.26 19.23
N LEU A 168 -6.54 0.60 19.80
CA LEU A 168 -6.65 0.99 21.22
C LEU A 168 -6.22 -0.13 22.16
N ARG A 169 -6.57 -1.39 21.87
CA ARG A 169 -6.10 -2.54 22.66
C ARG A 169 -4.57 -2.66 22.64
N PHE A 170 -3.95 -2.49 21.48
CA PHE A 170 -2.48 -2.51 21.37
C PHE A 170 -1.82 -1.37 22.14
N LEU A 171 -2.42 -0.17 22.12
CA LEU A 171 -1.90 0.97 22.88
C LEU A 171 -2.05 0.81 24.40
N GLN A 172 -2.87 -0.11 24.88
CA GLN A 172 -3.01 -0.39 26.31
C GLN A 172 -1.96 -1.38 26.83
N THR A 173 -1.22 -2.06 25.93
CA THR A 173 -0.21 -3.06 26.27
C THR A 173 1.24 -2.54 26.18
N HIS A 174 1.42 -1.27 25.81
CA HIS A 174 2.72 -0.61 25.61
C HIS A 174 2.72 0.83 26.13
#